data_AF-A0A7Y3LJR4-F1
#
_entry.id   AF-A0A7Y3LJR4-F1
#
_cell.length_a   1.000
_cell.length_b   1.000
_cell.length_c   1.000
_cell.angle_alpha   90.00
_cell.angle_beta   90.00
_cell.angle_gamma   90.00
#
_symmetry.space_group_name_H-M   'P 1'
#
loop_
_entity.id
_entity.type
_entity.pdbx_description
1 polymer ?
#
loop_
_entity_poly.entity_id
_entity_poly.type
_entity_poly.pdbx_seq_one_letter_code
_entity_poly.pdbx_strand_id
1 'polypeptide(L)'
;INYLDSVATSLVTTINQLKAAGVPKDPEGAKTENALMATVFSFALAVSNAKTAATNLPTNDITAFRVQADNIGKSVQASAQSASEAIAKLETQSGSSTNISKAFSQSSACSKS
;
A
#
# COMPACT_ATOMS: atom_id res chain seq x y z
N ILE A 1 -4.05 -1.10 19.41
CA ILE A 1 -4.56 -1.22 18.03
C ILE A 1 -3.35 -1.08 17.11
N ASN A 2 -2.95 -2.18 16.45
CA ASN A 2 -1.65 -2.34 15.81
C ASN A 2 -1.48 -1.42 14.60
N TYR A 3 -0.32 -0.79 14.46
CA TYR A 3 0.01 0.01 13.27
C TYR A 3 -0.27 -0.74 11.96
N LEU A 4 0.09 -2.03 11.89
CA LEU A 4 -0.19 -2.89 10.73
C LEU A 4 -1.68 -3.11 10.48
N ASP A 5 -2.52 -3.13 11.52
CA ASP A 5 -3.99 -3.21 11.35
C ASP A 5 -4.55 -1.94 10.73
N SER A 6 -4.11 -0.78 11.19
CA SER A 6 -4.51 0.51 10.62
C SER A 6 -4.08 0.64 9.17
N VAL A 7 -2.83 0.28 8.84
CA VAL A 7 -2.33 0.32 7.46
C VAL A 7 -3.08 -0.67 6.56
N ALA A 8 -3.30 -1.91 7.01
CA ALA A 8 -4.06 -2.90 6.26
C ALA A 8 -5.50 -2.43 5.99
N THR A 9 -6.15 -1.84 7.00
CA THR A 9 -7.52 -1.31 6.89
C THR A 9 -7.60 -0.15 5.90
N SER A 10 -6.65 0.78 5.96
CA SER A 10 -6.56 1.88 5.00
C SER A 10 -6.37 1.37 3.57
N LEU A 11 -5.49 0.39 3.36
CA LEU A 11 -5.25 -0.18 2.02
C LEU A 11 -6.49 -0.91 1.47
N VAL A 12 -7.19 -1.68 2.30
CA VAL A 12 -8.46 -2.30 1.91
C VAL A 12 -9.51 -1.25 1.53
N THR A 13 -9.58 -0.16 2.30
CA THR A 13 -10.50 0.95 2.00
C THR A 13 -10.16 1.59 0.65
N THR A 14 -8.88 1.87 0.39
CA THR A 14 -8.42 2.41 -0.90
C THR A 14 -8.77 1.47 -2.06
N ILE A 15 -8.56 0.16 -1.91
CA ILE A 15 -8.92 -0.83 -2.94
C ILE A 15 -10.43 -0.79 -3.23
N ASN A 16 -11.26 -0.70 -2.19
CA ASN A 16 -12.71 -0.63 -2.38
C ASN A 16 -13.16 0.68 -3.03
N GLN A 17 -12.51 1.80 -2.72
CA GLN A 17 -12.76 3.08 -3.36
C GLN A 17 -12.38 3.06 -4.85
N LEU A 18 -11.23 2.47 -5.19
CA LEU A 18 -10.81 2.29 -6.59
C LEU A 18 -11.81 1.43 -7.36
N LYS A 19 -12.25 0.30 -6.79
CA LYS A 19 -13.29 -0.56 -7.39
C LYS A 19 -14.62 0.16 -7.59
N ALA A 20 -15.01 1.02 -6.65
CA ALA A 20 -16.26 1.78 -6.72
C ALA A 20 -16.21 2.91 -7.75
N ALA A 21 -15.02 3.49 -7.99
CA ALA A 21 -14.82 4.48 -9.04
C ALA A 21 -15.03 3.88 -10.45
N GLY A 22 -14.69 2.60 -10.61
CA GLY A 22 -14.86 1.85 -11.85
C GLY A 22 -13.84 2.22 -12.92
N VAL A 23 -13.63 1.32 -13.88
CA VAL A 23 -12.56 1.44 -14.87
C VAL A 23 -12.90 2.50 -15.94
N PRO A 24 -12.00 3.45 -16.25
CA PRO A 24 -12.14 4.36 -17.35
C PRO A 24 -12.48 3.65 -18.66
N LYS A 25 -13.31 4.29 -19.47
CA LYS A 25 -13.73 3.74 -20.77
C LYS A 25 -12.61 3.82 -21.81
N ASP A 26 -11.64 4.72 -21.64
CA ASP A 26 -10.51 4.84 -22.54
C ASP A 26 -9.43 3.81 -22.19
N PRO A 27 -8.76 3.20 -23.20
CA PRO A 27 -7.79 2.12 -22.97
C PRO A 27 -6.59 2.50 -22.10
N GLU A 28 -6.13 3.76 -22.15
CA GLU A 28 -4.96 4.22 -21.38
C GLU A 28 -5.31 4.48 -19.92
N GLY A 29 -6.48 5.07 -19.65
CA GLY A 29 -7.06 5.17 -18.32
C GLY A 29 -7.30 3.81 -17.69
N ALA A 30 -7.83 2.85 -18.45
CA ALA A 30 -8.02 1.48 -17.98
C ALA A 30 -6.70 0.79 -17.61
N LYS A 31 -5.64 0.97 -18.40
CA LYS A 31 -4.30 0.45 -18.07
C LYS A 31 -3.76 1.09 -16.79
N THR A 32 -3.92 2.41 -16.66
CA THR A 32 -3.44 3.18 -15.51
C THR A 32 -4.12 2.75 -14.22
N GLU A 33 -5.45 2.61 -14.23
CA GLU A 33 -6.18 2.12 -13.05
C GLU A 33 -5.80 0.69 -12.70
N ASN A 34 -5.71 -0.22 -13.69
CA ASN A 34 -5.33 -1.60 -13.44
C ASN A 34 -3.92 -1.70 -12.82
N ALA A 35 -2.98 -0.88 -13.29
CA ALA A 35 -1.64 -0.81 -12.73
C ALA A 35 -1.62 -0.23 -11.30
N LEU A 36 -2.42 0.81 -11.04
CA LEU A 36 -2.60 1.37 -9.70
C LEU A 36 -3.22 0.34 -8.75
N MET A 37 -4.29 -0.33 -9.17
CA MET A 37 -4.96 -1.39 -8.42
C MET A 37 -4.01 -2.54 -8.10
N ALA A 38 -3.25 -3.02 -9.08
CA ALA A 38 -2.25 -4.07 -8.87
C ALA A 38 -1.18 -3.65 -7.85
N THR A 39 -0.75 -2.38 -7.92
CA THR A 39 0.24 -1.81 -7.00
C THR A 39 -0.28 -1.75 -5.56
N VAL A 40 -1.47 -1.17 -5.37
CA VAL A 40 -2.09 -1.05 -4.04
C VAL A 40 -2.40 -2.43 -3.45
N PHE A 41 -2.88 -3.37 -4.28
CA PHE A 41 -3.16 -4.74 -3.85
C PHE A 41 -1.90 -5.48 -3.41
N SER A 42 -0.79 -5.35 -4.14
CA SER A 42 0.49 -5.95 -3.79
C SER A 42 1.00 -5.43 -2.44
N PHE A 43 0.86 -4.13 -2.20
CA PHE A 43 1.23 -3.54 -0.91
C PHE A 43 0.31 -4.00 0.23
N ALA A 44 -1.00 -4.09 -0.02
CA ALA A 44 -1.96 -4.62 0.96
C ALA A 44 -1.63 -6.06 1.38
N LEU A 45 -1.25 -6.91 0.41
CA LEU A 45 -0.84 -8.29 0.68
C LEU A 45 0.43 -8.34 1.53
N ALA A 46 1.43 -7.50 1.23
CA ALA A 46 2.66 -7.43 2.02
C ALA A 46 2.39 -7.03 3.48
N VAL A 47 1.54 -6.02 3.71
CA VAL A 47 1.15 -5.60 5.06
C VAL A 47 0.35 -6.68 5.79
N SER A 48 -0.54 -7.38 5.09
CA SER A 48 -1.29 -8.50 5.67
C SER A 48 -0.36 -9.65 6.07
N ASN A 49 0.61 -9.99 5.24
CA ASN A 49 1.61 -11.02 5.54
C ASN A 49 2.49 -10.60 6.72
N ALA A 50 2.90 -9.32 6.77
CA ALA A 50 3.65 -8.75 7.89
C ALA A 50 2.87 -8.82 9.21
N LYS A 51 1.56 -8.57 9.18
CA LYS A 51 0.68 -8.74 10.34
C LYS A 51 0.69 -10.19 10.84
N THR A 52 0.49 -11.15 9.94
CA THR A 52 0.51 -12.58 10.29
C THR A 52 1.89 -13.02 10.79
N ALA A 53 2.97 -12.52 10.20
CA ALA A 53 4.32 -12.81 10.67
C ALA A 53 4.57 -12.22 12.07
N ALA A 54 4.08 -11.01 12.34
CA ALA A 54 4.22 -10.33 13.62
C ALA A 54 3.52 -11.10 14.77
N THR A 55 2.40 -11.77 14.49
CA THR A 55 1.71 -12.61 15.50
C THR A 55 2.47 -13.91 15.82
N ASN A 56 3.41 -14.31 14.98
CA ASN A 56 4.19 -15.55 15.11
C ASN A 56 5.65 -15.30 15.51
N LEU A 57 5.99 -14.08 15.96
CA LEU A 57 7.35 -13.76 16.39
C LEU A 57 7.76 -14.63 17.59
N PRO A 58 8.99 -15.18 17.59
CA PRO A 58 9.49 -15.99 18.69
C PRO A 58 9.67 -15.10 19.92
N THR A 59 8.98 -15.40 21.01
CA THR A 59 9.02 -14.61 22.26
C THR A 59 10.00 -15.17 23.29
N ASN A 60 10.52 -16.38 23.06
CA ASN A 60 11.44 -17.10 23.94
C ASN A 60 12.93 -16.87 23.59
N ASP A 61 13.23 -16.26 22.45
CA ASP A 61 14.59 -15.93 22.02
C ASP A 61 14.63 -14.49 21.48
N ILE A 62 15.33 -13.61 22.19
CA ILE A 62 15.44 -12.18 21.85
C ILE A 62 16.20 -11.93 20.54
N THR A 63 17.16 -12.78 20.20
CA THR A 63 17.94 -12.66 18.97
C THR A 63 17.07 -13.06 17.79
N ALA A 64 16.39 -14.20 17.90
CA ALA A 64 15.44 -14.65 16.89
C ALA A 64 14.29 -13.64 16.70
N PHE A 65 13.78 -13.08 17.81
CA PHE A 65 12.75 -12.03 17.78
C PHE A 65 13.21 -10.84 16.95
N ARG A 66 14.40 -10.29 17.25
CA ARG A 66 14.94 -9.10 16.57
C ARG A 66 15.15 -9.36 15.08
N VAL A 67 15.72 -10.49 14.73
CA VAL A 67 15.96 -10.86 13.32
C VAL A 67 14.65 -10.96 12.56
N GLN A 68 13.65 -11.65 13.10
CA GLN A 68 12.36 -11.79 12.42
C GLN A 68 11.58 -10.48 12.35
N ALA A 69 11.59 -9.68 13.42
CA ALA A 69 10.95 -8.35 13.43
C ALA A 69 11.59 -7.41 12.39
N ASP A 70 12.92 -7.40 12.27
CA ASP A 70 13.65 -6.63 11.26
C ASP A 70 13.31 -7.10 9.83
N ASN A 71 13.26 -8.42 9.60
CA ASN A 71 12.87 -8.98 8.32
C ASN A 71 11.43 -8.59 7.91
N ILE A 72 10.49 -8.57 8.85
CA ILE A 72 9.12 -8.09 8.61
C ILE A 72 9.16 -6.61 8.19
N GLY A 73 9.88 -5.77 8.93
CA GLY A 73 10.02 -4.35 8.62
C GLY A 73 10.58 -4.10 7.21
N LYS A 74 11.68 -4.79 6.87
CA LYS A 74 12.31 -4.70 5.54
C LYS A 74 11.38 -5.14 4.41
N SER A 75 10.59 -6.20 4.62
CA SER A 75 9.64 -6.68 3.62
C SER A 75 8.52 -5.65 3.34
N VAL A 76 7.97 -5.04 4.38
CA VAL A 76 6.97 -3.98 4.25
C VAL A 76 7.59 -2.76 3.56
N GLN A 77 8.79 -2.35 3.98
CA GLN A 77 9.49 -1.20 3.40
C GLN A 77 9.78 -1.40 1.91
N ALA A 78 10.30 -2.57 1.52
CA ALA A 78 10.57 -2.88 0.12
C ALA A 78 9.28 -2.81 -0.72
N SER A 79 8.18 -3.37 -0.21
CA SER A 79 6.88 -3.34 -0.89
C SER A 79 6.33 -1.92 -1.02
N ALA A 80 6.47 -1.10 0.03
CA ALA A 80 6.09 0.31 0.01
C ALA A 80 6.92 1.11 -1.02
N GLN A 81 8.22 0.85 -1.09
CA GLN A 81 9.11 1.51 -2.05
C GLN A 81 8.77 1.12 -3.50
N SER A 82 8.57 -0.16 -3.78
CA SER A 82 8.10 -0.61 -5.10
C SER A 82 6.75 0.01 -5.46
N ALA A 83 5.84 0.14 -4.50
CA ALA A 83 4.56 0.80 -4.74
C ALA A 83 4.71 2.29 -5.04
N SER A 84 5.56 3.00 -4.31
CA SER A 84 5.86 4.41 -4.56
C SER A 84 6.48 4.63 -5.94
N GLU A 85 7.41 3.77 -6.35
CA GLU A 85 8.03 3.85 -7.68
C GLU A 85 7.03 3.56 -8.80
N ALA A 86 6.15 2.57 -8.61
CA ALA A 86 5.08 2.26 -9.56
C ALA A 86 4.10 3.43 -9.68
N ILE A 87 3.70 4.05 -8.57
CA ILE A 87 2.84 5.24 -8.57
C ILE A 87 3.53 6.40 -9.29
N ALA A 88 4.80 6.69 -9.01
CA ALA A 88 5.55 7.75 -9.69
C ALA A 88 5.67 7.51 -11.20
N LYS A 89 5.84 6.24 -11.62
CA LYS A 89 5.82 5.86 -13.04
C LYS A 89 4.44 6.07 -13.66
N LEU A 90 3.36 5.78 -12.95
CA LEU A 90 2.00 6.05 -13.41
C LEU A 90 1.71 7.55 -13.54
N GLU A 91 2.19 8.36 -12.59
CA GLU A 91 2.06 9.83 -12.63
C GLU A 91 2.80 10.44 -13.82
N THR A 92 3.98 9.93 -14.15
CA THR A 92 4.78 10.40 -15.29
C THR A 92 4.22 9.93 -16.64
N GLN A 93 3.70 8.70 -16.73
CA GLN A 93 3.09 8.16 -17.96
C GLN A 93 1.72 8.77 -18.27
N SER A 94 0.95 9.15 -17.26
CA SER A 94 -0.43 9.63 -17.44
C SER A 94 -0.52 11.13 -17.82
N GLY A 95 0.60 11.86 -17.89
CA GLY A 95 0.62 13.30 -18.20
C GLY A 95 -0.22 14.19 -17.28
N SER A 96 -0.76 13.63 -16.18
CA SER A 96 -1.79 14.23 -15.34
C SER A 96 -1.43 14.00 -13.88
N SER A 97 -0.45 14.79 -13.43
CA SER A 97 0.13 14.84 -12.09
C SER A 97 -0.85 15.28 -10.99
N THR A 98 -2.16 15.33 -11.26
CA THR A 98 -3.15 15.97 -10.38
C THR A 98 -4.22 15.04 -9.83
N ASN A 99 -4.50 13.89 -10.46
CA ASN A 99 -5.59 13.01 -10.02
C ASN A 99 -5.13 11.89 -9.06
N ILE A 100 -4.01 11.23 -9.35
CA ILE A 100 -3.47 10.18 -8.47
C ILE A 100 -2.95 10.81 -7.16
N SER A 101 -2.19 11.90 -7.26
CA SER A 101 -1.67 12.62 -6.10
C SER A 101 -2.80 13.24 -5.25
N LYS A 102 -3.91 13.68 -5.86
CA LYS A 102 -5.12 14.09 -5.12
C LYS A 102 -5.77 12.93 -4.38
N ALA A 103 -5.93 11.78 -5.02
CA ALA A 103 -6.51 10.59 -4.40
C ALA A 103 -5.71 10.14 -3.15
N PHE A 104 -4.38 10.18 -3.21
CA PHE A 104 -3.53 9.90 -2.05
C PHE A 104 -3.50 11.03 -1.02
N SER A 105 -3.53 12.30 -1.44
CA SER A 105 -3.59 13.45 -0.51
C SER A 105 -4.91 13.54 0.27
N GLN A 106 -6.03 13.03 -0.27
CA GLN A 106 -7.30 12.94 0.47
C GLN A 106 -7.33 11.77 1.46
N SER A 107 -6.39 10.84 1.38
CA SER A 107 -6.14 9.83 2.43
C SER A 107 -5.16 10.29 3.50
N SER A 108 -4.67 11.54 3.42
CA SER A 108 -3.89 12.10 4.52
C SER A 108 -4.79 12.30 5.73
N ALA A 109 -4.58 11.42 6.71
CA ALA A 109 -4.93 11.59 8.11
C ALA A 109 -4.24 12.82 8.76
N CYS A 110 -4.08 13.92 8.01
CA CYS A 110 -3.42 15.15 8.39
C CYS A 110 -4.13 16.36 7.78
N SER A 111 -5.37 16.62 8.18
CA SER A 111 -5.70 17.95 8.68
C SER A 111 -6.35 17.77 10.05
N LYS A 112 -5.50 17.86 11.07
CA LYS A 112 -5.92 18.07 12.46
C LYS A 112 -6.49 19.48 12.56
N SER A 113 -7.63 19.56 13.25
CA SER A 113 -8.20 20.73 13.96
C SER A 113 -8.85 21.83 13.11
#